data_AF-A0A522U694-F1
#
_entry.id   AF-A0A522U694-F1
#
_cell.length_a   1.000
_cell.length_b   1.000
_cell.length_c   1.000
_cell.angle_alpha   90.00
_cell.angle_beta   90.00
_cell.angle_gamma   90.00
#
_symmetry.space_group_name_H-M   'P 1'
#
loop_
_entity.id
_entity.type
_entity.pdbx_description
1 polymer ?
#
loop_
_entity_poly.entity_id
_entity_poly.type
_entity_poly.pdbx_seq_one_letter_code
_entity_poly.pdbx_strand_id
1 'polypeptide(L)'
;MGKHGRGGAGCRVDPLHQGWRGMSPSERRGGREKDASDSGARPHEAPPLVTCPHCAMPVPAGAFCGHCGAHLTSASRSRRHAFAAVPSEAVAHVAIISTLFPHLPHRRGGAFRTALIAGIAAVVLLAALHLFAPATAAATFLLPALYLLYLYEVEVYESEPWLVIGATMVAGVVLGYAFITFAGGAVAHLNLTGDRENAFVLAGVALPIVAQALMLAGPLFLFLLGGRFREPLDGLTFGAASALGFTLSSSLAAFWPLINGPLVATGAPLDWSLRLLQAGILVSLVNASTTALIAASVWLHRYNRRRAGRPWASSILAALVVAIGSQVLLATLDLALPDLVTVVASRVLATVAVLLYVRLVIHEALLAEGAEHEIGPDGPCPECHRVVPAMTFCPACGAARAAAPKQGRPRPGGAA
;
A
#
# COMPACT_ATOMS: atom_id res chain seq x y z
N MET A 1 -7.13 -23.97 -50.31
CA MET A 1 -7.36 -25.30 -50.94
C MET A 1 -6.00 -25.89 -51.34
N GLY A 2 -5.75 -27.18 -51.02
CA GLY A 2 -4.49 -27.92 -51.22
C GLY A 2 -3.60 -27.92 -49.96
N LYS A 3 -3.51 -28.90 -49.04
CA LYS A 3 -3.58 -30.39 -48.95
C LYS A 3 -2.29 -31.16 -49.32
N HIS A 4 -1.76 -31.84 -48.28
CA HIS A 4 -0.83 -33.00 -48.21
C HIS A 4 0.69 -32.72 -48.29
N GLY A 5 1.60 -33.31 -47.48
CA GLY A 5 1.51 -34.28 -46.37
C GLY A 5 2.86 -35.02 -46.12
N ARG A 6 3.07 -35.50 -44.87
CA ARG A 6 4.08 -36.47 -44.35
C ARG A 6 5.56 -35.99 -44.31
N GLY A 7 6.39 -36.27 -43.31
CA GLY A 7 6.36 -37.12 -42.11
C GLY A 7 7.83 -37.41 -41.71
N GLY A 8 8.16 -37.57 -40.42
CA GLY A 8 9.50 -38.01 -40.01
C GLY A 8 9.89 -37.70 -38.56
N ALA A 9 10.04 -38.74 -37.76
CA ALA A 9 10.38 -38.80 -36.34
C ALA A 9 11.81 -38.35 -35.99
N GLY A 10 12.08 -38.10 -34.69
CA GLY A 10 13.44 -38.24 -34.17
C GLY A 10 13.74 -37.47 -32.88
N CYS A 11 13.64 -38.17 -31.74
CA CYS A 11 14.06 -37.77 -30.40
C CYS A 11 15.49 -37.22 -30.31
N ARG A 12 15.75 -36.35 -29.31
CA ARG A 12 16.93 -36.52 -28.44
C ARG A 12 16.66 -35.96 -27.04
N VAL A 13 16.53 -36.88 -26.10
CA VAL A 13 16.61 -36.69 -24.65
C VAL A 13 17.93 -37.38 -24.28
N ASP A 14 18.87 -36.66 -23.69
CA ASP A 14 20.11 -37.25 -23.17
C ASP A 14 20.18 -37.07 -21.65
N PRO A 15 20.17 -38.17 -20.89
CA PRO A 15 20.69 -38.26 -19.53
C PRO A 15 21.98 -39.09 -19.52
N LEU A 16 23.02 -38.59 -18.85
CA LEU A 16 24.18 -39.40 -18.42
C LEU A 16 24.41 -39.08 -16.94
N HIS A 17 24.15 -40.01 -16.00
CA HIS A 17 25.02 -41.14 -15.60
C HIS A 17 26.44 -40.68 -15.24
N GLN A 18 27.08 -41.08 -14.13
CA GLN A 18 26.75 -41.89 -12.97
C GLN A 18 28.02 -41.91 -12.10
N GLY A 19 27.88 -41.87 -10.77
CA GLY A 19 28.79 -42.51 -9.81
C GLY A 19 30.14 -41.83 -9.54
N TRP A 20 30.55 -41.80 -8.28
CA TRP A 20 31.69 -42.57 -7.80
C TRP A 20 31.68 -42.58 -6.26
N ARG A 21 31.97 -43.77 -5.71
CA ARG A 21 32.05 -44.08 -4.28
C ARG A 21 33.35 -43.52 -3.68
N GLY A 22 33.39 -43.48 -2.34
CA GLY A 22 34.38 -42.80 -1.54
C GLY A 22 35.82 -43.32 -1.63
N MET A 23 36.74 -42.46 -1.17
CA MET A 23 37.99 -42.88 -0.54
C MET A 23 38.46 -41.78 0.43
N SER A 24 39.11 -42.24 1.50
CA SER A 24 39.48 -41.57 2.74
C SER A 24 40.75 -40.70 2.62
N PRO A 25 41.14 -39.96 3.68
CA PRO A 25 42.12 -38.88 3.62
C PRO A 25 43.54 -39.34 3.99
N SER A 26 44.58 -38.82 3.33
CA SER A 26 45.91 -38.59 3.93
C SER A 26 46.92 -37.95 2.96
N GLU A 27 47.60 -36.95 3.51
CA GLU A 27 49.03 -36.67 3.38
C GLU A 27 49.66 -36.01 2.13
N ARG A 28 50.13 -34.78 2.41
CA ARG A 28 51.48 -34.23 2.15
C ARG A 28 51.84 -33.79 0.73
N ARG A 29 51.90 -32.46 0.59
CA ARG A 29 53.04 -31.65 0.08
C ARG A 29 52.73 -30.20 0.47
N GLY A 30 53.53 -29.45 1.23
CA GLY A 30 54.99 -29.33 1.12
C GLY A 30 55.33 -28.31 0.02
N GLY A 31 55.00 -27.04 0.24
CA GLY A 31 55.27 -25.94 -0.69
C GLY A 31 55.30 -24.61 0.06
N ARG A 32 56.50 -24.03 0.15
CA ARG A 32 56.89 -22.89 0.97
C ARG A 32 56.75 -21.58 0.18
N GLU A 33 56.24 -20.56 0.88
CA GLU A 33 56.29 -19.11 0.69
C GLU A 33 56.71 -18.53 -0.66
N LYS A 34 55.81 -17.70 -1.22
CA LYS A 34 56.21 -16.42 -1.80
C LYS A 34 55.23 -15.34 -1.38
N ASP A 35 55.75 -14.43 -0.56
CA ASP A 35 55.10 -13.22 -0.08
C ASP A 35 54.55 -12.37 -1.21
N ALA A 36 53.27 -12.04 -1.11
CA ALA A 36 52.67 -10.92 -1.82
C ALA A 36 51.74 -10.18 -0.85
N SER A 37 52.29 -9.11 -0.28
CA SER A 37 51.58 -7.88 0.04
C SER A 37 50.29 -8.01 0.85
N ASP A 38 50.49 -8.06 2.16
CA ASP A 38 49.55 -7.71 3.22
C ASP A 38 48.89 -6.34 2.95
N SER A 39 47.71 -6.38 2.34
CA SER A 39 46.69 -5.33 2.47
C SER A 39 45.53 -5.95 3.23
N GLY A 40 45.56 -5.79 4.56
CA GLY A 40 44.65 -6.39 5.53
C GLY A 40 43.18 -6.01 5.36
N ALA A 41 42.51 -6.65 4.41
CA ALA A 41 41.07 -6.89 4.49
C ALA A 41 40.88 -8.13 5.37
N ARG A 42 40.50 -7.94 6.64
CA ARG A 42 40.00 -9.05 7.47
C ARG A 42 38.89 -9.75 6.67
N PRO A 43 38.89 -11.09 6.55
CA PRO A 43 37.72 -11.78 6.03
C PRO A 43 36.55 -11.36 6.90
N HIS A 44 35.52 -10.74 6.33
CA HIS A 44 34.28 -10.49 7.05
C HIS A 44 33.74 -11.86 7.45
N GLU A 45 33.95 -12.24 8.71
CA GLU A 45 33.48 -13.49 9.27
C GLU A 45 31.95 -13.45 9.21
N ALA A 46 31.39 -14.26 8.31
CA ALA A 46 29.95 -14.28 8.08
C ALA A 46 29.24 -14.54 9.43
N PRO A 47 28.19 -13.78 9.75
CA PRO A 47 27.52 -13.90 11.03
C PRO A 47 27.07 -15.34 11.28
N PRO A 48 27.17 -15.85 12.53
CA PRO A 48 26.81 -17.23 12.83
C PRO A 48 25.36 -17.50 12.41
N LEU A 49 25.15 -18.62 11.71
CA LEU A 49 23.83 -19.02 11.25
C LEU A 49 23.06 -19.70 12.39
N VAL A 50 21.80 -19.34 12.54
CA VAL A 50 20.84 -19.96 13.45
C VAL A 50 19.67 -20.51 12.64
N THR A 51 19.12 -21.65 13.06
CA THR A 51 17.92 -22.21 12.42
C THR A 51 16.68 -21.52 12.98
N CYS A 52 15.88 -20.93 12.10
CA CYS A 52 14.63 -20.30 12.52
C CYS A 52 13.63 -21.36 13.03
N PRO A 53 13.05 -21.23 14.23
CA PRO A 53 12.10 -22.21 14.77
C PRO A 53 10.78 -22.27 14.00
N HIS A 54 10.47 -21.27 13.17
CA HIS A 54 9.22 -21.19 12.43
C HIS A 54 9.32 -21.70 10.99
N CYS A 55 10.35 -21.29 10.25
CA CYS A 55 10.53 -21.71 8.85
C CYS A 55 11.61 -22.78 8.65
N ALA A 56 12.29 -23.19 9.73
CA ALA A 56 13.38 -24.19 9.70
C ALA A 56 14.55 -23.86 8.75
N MET A 57 14.65 -22.61 8.27
CA MET A 57 15.73 -22.17 7.40
C MET A 57 16.92 -21.66 8.20
N PRO A 58 18.16 -21.94 7.77
CA PRO A 58 19.36 -21.32 8.35
C PRO A 58 19.40 -19.84 7.96
N VAL A 59 19.51 -18.95 8.94
CA VAL A 59 19.59 -17.50 8.74
C VAL A 59 20.66 -16.89 9.66
N PRO A 60 21.29 -15.78 9.27
CA PRO A 60 22.15 -14.98 10.15
C PRO A 60 21.50 -14.70 11.51
N ALA A 61 22.28 -14.84 12.59
CA ALA A 61 21.85 -14.49 13.93
C ALA A 61 21.36 -13.04 14.00
N GLY A 62 20.20 -12.84 14.62
CA GLY A 62 19.54 -11.54 14.74
C GLY A 62 18.34 -11.61 15.68
N ALA A 63 17.63 -10.48 15.82
CA ALA A 63 16.36 -10.44 16.55
C ALA A 63 15.22 -11.03 15.69
N PHE A 64 15.32 -10.89 14.38
CA PHE A 64 14.32 -11.35 13.40
C PHE A 64 14.92 -12.32 12.39
N CYS A 65 14.10 -13.24 11.91
CA CYS A 65 14.45 -14.12 10.82
C CYS A 65 14.50 -13.32 9.52
N GLY A 66 15.65 -13.29 8.84
CA GLY A 66 15.79 -12.59 7.56
C GLY A 66 14.95 -13.17 6.42
N HIS A 67 14.52 -14.42 6.54
CA HIS A 67 13.69 -15.11 5.55
C HIS A 67 12.19 -14.89 5.81
N CYS A 68 11.65 -15.43 6.90
CA CYS A 68 10.20 -15.39 7.17
C CYS A 68 9.74 -14.18 8.00
N GLY A 69 10.66 -13.34 8.48
CA GLY A 69 10.35 -12.14 9.26
C GLY A 69 9.90 -12.38 10.70
N ALA A 70 9.82 -13.63 11.17
CA ALA A 70 9.42 -13.99 12.54
C ALA A 70 10.47 -13.52 13.58
N HIS A 71 10.02 -13.23 14.80
CA HIS A 71 10.93 -12.90 15.89
C HIS A 71 11.66 -14.16 16.36
N LEU A 72 13.00 -14.16 16.33
CA LEU A 72 13.79 -15.37 16.60
C LEU A 72 13.76 -15.76 18.09
N THR A 73 13.73 -14.79 19.01
CA THR A 73 13.75 -15.10 20.45
C THR A 73 12.39 -15.53 21.02
N SER A 74 11.28 -15.07 20.43
CA SER A 74 9.92 -15.39 20.89
C SER A 74 9.19 -16.38 19.98
N ALA A 75 9.85 -16.85 18.92
CA ALA A 75 9.31 -17.74 17.89
C ALA A 75 7.95 -17.31 17.30
N SER A 76 7.62 -16.01 17.36
CA SER A 76 6.31 -15.50 16.95
C SER A 76 6.33 -15.00 15.51
N ARG A 77 5.59 -15.69 14.63
CA ARG A 77 5.44 -15.30 13.21
C ARG A 77 4.63 -14.03 13.03
N SER A 78 3.55 -13.88 13.81
CA SER A 78 2.61 -12.78 13.66
C SER A 78 3.15 -11.44 14.16
N ARG A 79 4.21 -11.46 15.00
CA ARG A 79 4.97 -10.30 15.49
C ARG A 79 4.15 -9.00 15.62
N ARG A 80 2.97 -9.08 16.27
CA ARG A 80 1.97 -7.99 16.29
C ARG A 80 2.47 -6.68 16.91
N HIS A 81 3.54 -6.77 17.71
CA HIS A 81 4.20 -5.63 18.34
C HIS A 81 5.22 -4.94 17.43
N ALA A 82 5.61 -5.55 16.30
CA ALA A 82 6.58 -5.02 15.35
C ALA A 82 6.01 -5.11 13.92
N PHE A 83 5.46 -4.01 13.43
CA PHE A 83 4.93 -3.91 12.08
C PHE A 83 6.00 -4.24 11.03
N ALA A 84 5.58 -4.82 9.90
CA ALA A 84 6.52 -5.40 8.93
C ALA A 84 7.27 -4.32 8.14
N ALA A 85 6.61 -3.20 7.82
CA ALA A 85 7.25 -2.09 7.13
C ALA A 85 8.09 -1.22 8.10
N VAL A 86 7.51 -0.90 9.27
CA VAL A 86 8.12 -0.01 10.28
C VAL A 86 8.14 -0.74 11.63
N PRO A 87 9.23 -1.45 11.98
CA PRO A 87 9.27 -2.32 13.16
C PRO A 87 9.18 -1.59 14.50
N SER A 88 9.39 -0.27 14.54
CA SER A 88 9.24 0.56 15.74
C SER A 88 7.77 0.76 16.16
N GLU A 89 6.82 0.47 15.27
CA GLU A 89 5.39 0.64 15.52
C GLU A 89 4.67 -0.72 15.62
N ALA A 90 3.65 -0.81 16.48
CA ALA A 90 2.78 -1.99 16.54
C ALA A 90 1.83 -2.06 15.34
N VAL A 91 1.34 -3.27 15.03
CA VAL A 91 0.33 -3.46 13.95
C VAL A 91 -0.97 -2.73 14.28
N ALA A 92 -1.35 -2.67 15.55
CA ALA A 92 -2.53 -1.96 16.04
C ALA A 92 -2.20 -0.50 16.45
N HIS A 93 -1.38 0.21 15.66
CA HIS A 93 -1.08 1.62 15.86
C HIS A 93 -1.73 2.45 14.75
N VAL A 94 -2.48 3.49 15.13
CA VAL A 94 -3.17 4.37 14.19
C VAL A 94 -2.18 5.40 13.65
N ALA A 95 -1.74 5.22 12.42
CA ALA A 95 -0.85 6.16 11.76
C ALA A 95 -1.22 6.27 10.28
N ILE A 96 -1.70 7.45 9.88
CA ILE A 96 -2.11 7.73 8.50
C ILE A 96 -0.92 7.56 7.55
N ILE A 97 0.25 8.08 7.95
CA ILE A 97 1.43 8.16 7.09
C ILE A 97 2.04 6.78 6.87
N SER A 98 2.38 6.03 7.92
CA SER A 98 2.99 4.70 7.77
C SER A 98 2.03 3.66 7.15
N THR A 99 0.72 3.94 7.13
CA THR A 99 -0.29 3.05 6.52
C THR A 99 -0.52 3.38 5.04
N LEU A 100 -0.71 4.65 4.66
CA LEU A 100 -0.92 5.04 3.26
C LEU A 100 0.36 5.21 2.45
N PHE A 101 1.48 5.45 3.12
CA PHE A 101 2.79 5.69 2.51
C PHE A 101 3.79 4.60 2.94
N PRO A 102 3.55 3.31 2.60
CA PRO A 102 4.33 2.19 3.11
C PRO A 102 5.80 2.22 2.66
N HIS A 103 6.11 2.91 1.56
CA HIS A 103 7.47 3.01 1.03
C HIS A 103 8.28 4.18 1.58
N LEU A 104 7.68 5.04 2.41
CA LEU A 104 8.35 6.22 2.93
C LEU A 104 9.38 5.82 4.00
N PRO A 105 10.68 6.16 3.84
CA PRO A 105 11.68 5.91 4.87
C PRO A 105 11.30 6.63 6.18
N HIS A 106 11.44 5.96 7.32
CA HIS A 106 10.98 6.47 8.61
C HIS A 106 11.55 7.86 8.96
N ARG A 107 12.80 8.13 8.56
CA ARG A 107 13.47 9.43 8.77
C ARG A 107 12.75 10.60 8.07
N ARG A 108 12.09 10.36 6.93
CA ARG A 108 11.31 11.36 6.18
C ARG A 108 9.85 11.42 6.61
N GLY A 109 9.36 10.43 7.36
CA GLY A 109 8.00 10.42 7.92
C GLY A 109 7.65 11.66 8.75
N GLY A 110 8.64 12.25 9.44
CA GLY A 110 8.47 13.50 10.18
C GLY A 110 8.12 14.71 9.28
N ALA A 111 8.71 14.80 8.10
CA ALA A 111 8.43 15.89 7.14
C ALA A 111 7.01 15.78 6.59
N PHE A 112 6.56 14.58 6.22
CA PHE A 112 5.17 14.37 5.77
C PHE A 112 4.16 14.63 6.88
N ARG A 113 4.49 14.29 8.14
CA ARG A 113 3.63 14.57 9.30
C ARG A 113 3.50 16.06 9.55
N THR A 114 4.61 16.78 9.50
CA THR A 114 4.59 18.25 9.64
C THR A 114 3.83 18.90 8.48
N ALA A 115 3.99 18.42 7.24
CA ALA A 115 3.23 18.91 6.09
C ALA A 115 1.72 18.65 6.23
N LEU A 116 1.31 17.47 6.71
CA LEU A 116 -0.11 17.17 6.97
C LEU A 116 -0.68 18.08 8.07
N ILE A 117 0.03 18.25 9.19
CA ILE A 117 -0.39 19.13 10.29
C ILE A 117 -0.47 20.58 9.82
N ALA A 118 0.53 21.05 9.06
CA ALA A 118 0.55 22.40 8.50
C ALA A 118 -0.61 22.63 7.53
N GLY A 119 -0.92 21.65 6.67
CA GLY A 119 -2.06 21.73 5.77
C GLY A 119 -3.41 21.76 6.49
N ILE A 120 -3.59 20.93 7.53
CA ILE A 120 -4.79 20.97 8.38
C ILE A 120 -4.90 22.35 9.06
N ALA A 121 -3.80 22.85 9.63
CA ALA A 121 -3.76 24.16 10.26
C ALA A 121 -4.10 25.29 9.28
N ALA A 122 -3.62 25.21 8.04
CA ALA A 122 -3.95 26.17 6.98
C ALA A 122 -5.44 26.14 6.64
N VAL A 123 -6.06 24.96 6.53
CA VAL A 123 -7.52 24.84 6.31
C VAL A 123 -8.31 25.45 7.46
N VAL A 124 -7.92 25.16 8.71
CA VAL A 124 -8.57 25.72 9.91
C VAL A 124 -8.42 27.24 9.96
N LEU A 125 -7.25 27.77 9.63
CA LEU A 125 -6.99 29.21 9.57
C LEU A 125 -7.87 29.88 8.50
N LEU A 126 -7.93 29.32 7.29
CA LEU A 126 -8.79 29.84 6.21
C LEU A 126 -10.27 29.81 6.62
N ALA A 127 -10.71 28.75 7.30
CA ALA A 127 -12.08 28.65 7.81
C ALA A 127 -12.36 29.70 8.91
N ALA A 128 -11.41 29.95 9.82
CA ALA A 128 -11.53 30.98 10.86
C ALA A 128 -11.61 32.39 10.26
N LEU A 129 -10.91 32.64 9.14
CA LEU A 129 -10.98 33.88 8.37
C LEU A 129 -12.25 33.99 7.51
N HIS A 130 -13.18 33.03 7.59
CA HIS A 130 -14.40 32.96 6.78
C HIS A 130 -14.14 32.89 5.26
N LEU A 131 -12.95 32.46 4.86
CA LEU A 131 -12.58 32.27 3.46
C LEU A 131 -12.95 30.84 3.01
N PHE A 132 -14.24 30.57 2.89
CA PHE A 132 -14.74 29.19 2.72
C PHE A 132 -14.37 28.57 1.36
N ALA A 133 -14.38 29.34 0.28
CA ALA A 133 -13.99 28.84 -1.04
C ALA A 133 -12.53 28.33 -1.07
N PRO A 134 -11.51 29.12 -0.67
CA PRO A 134 -10.14 28.62 -0.63
C PRO A 134 -9.93 27.58 0.48
N ALA A 135 -10.66 27.63 1.60
CA ALA A 135 -10.60 26.58 2.63
C ALA A 135 -11.06 25.23 2.06
N THR A 136 -12.15 25.22 1.28
CA THR A 136 -12.69 24.02 0.63
C THR A 136 -11.73 23.46 -0.41
N ALA A 137 -11.18 24.33 -1.25
CA ALA A 137 -10.14 23.95 -2.21
C ALA A 137 -8.92 23.35 -1.48
N ALA A 138 -8.37 24.05 -0.49
CA ALA A 138 -7.23 23.58 0.28
C ALA A 138 -7.50 22.22 0.95
N ALA A 139 -8.68 22.03 1.54
CA ALA A 139 -9.06 20.78 2.19
C ALA A 139 -9.15 19.61 1.20
N THR A 140 -9.68 19.85 0.00
CA THR A 140 -9.84 18.81 -1.02
C THR A 140 -8.50 18.47 -1.70
N PHE A 141 -7.62 19.45 -1.89
CA PHE A 141 -6.29 19.24 -2.46
C PHE A 141 -5.26 18.68 -1.48
N LEU A 142 -5.46 18.82 -0.17
CA LEU A 142 -4.46 18.45 0.85
C LEU A 142 -3.93 17.01 0.71
N LEU A 143 -4.81 16.02 0.74
CA LEU A 143 -4.40 14.60 0.64
C LEU A 143 -3.90 14.22 -0.76
N PRO A 144 -4.59 14.56 -1.86
CA PRO A 144 -4.08 14.36 -3.21
C PRO A 144 -2.68 14.94 -3.43
N ALA A 145 -2.44 16.18 -2.98
CA ALA A 145 -1.14 16.85 -3.13
C ALA A 145 -0.06 16.19 -2.28
N LEU A 146 -0.35 15.82 -1.02
CA LEU A 146 0.57 15.06 -0.18
C LEU A 146 0.89 13.69 -0.79
N TYR A 147 -0.09 13.05 -1.43
CA TYR A 147 0.11 11.77 -2.09
C TYR A 147 1.00 11.91 -3.33
N LEU A 148 0.80 12.94 -4.15
CA LEU A 148 1.70 13.26 -5.26
C LEU A 148 3.12 13.58 -4.79
N LEU A 149 3.27 14.32 -3.69
CA LEU A 149 4.58 14.59 -3.09
C LEU A 149 5.25 13.30 -2.59
N TYR A 150 4.48 12.38 -2.00
CA TYR A 150 4.97 11.06 -1.60
C TYR A 150 5.50 10.27 -2.80
N LEU A 151 4.74 10.23 -3.89
CA LEU A 151 5.17 9.54 -5.10
C LEU A 151 6.42 10.18 -5.69
N TYR A 152 6.46 11.52 -5.73
CA TYR A 152 7.65 12.25 -6.17
C TYR A 152 8.87 11.88 -5.33
N GLU A 153 8.72 11.79 -4.01
CA GLU A 153 9.83 11.51 -3.09
C GLU A 153 10.30 10.05 -3.13
N VAL A 154 9.38 9.11 -3.31
CA VAL A 154 9.66 7.66 -3.30
C VAL A 154 10.08 7.14 -4.69
N GLU A 155 9.58 7.76 -5.76
CA GLU A 155 9.65 7.20 -7.12
C GLU A 155 10.22 8.17 -8.15
N VAL A 156 11.35 8.81 -7.84
CA VAL A 156 12.23 9.36 -8.88
C VAL A 156 12.88 8.20 -9.66
N TYR A 157 12.05 7.53 -10.47
CA TYR A 157 12.33 6.75 -11.68
C TYR A 157 13.10 5.41 -11.56
N GLU A 158 12.37 4.29 -11.61
CA GLU A 158 12.61 3.37 -12.76
C GLU A 158 12.05 4.05 -14.02
N SER A 159 12.33 3.61 -15.24
CA SER A 159 12.12 4.47 -16.42
C SER A 159 10.68 4.95 -16.73
N GLU A 160 9.59 4.34 -16.24
CA GLU A 160 8.20 4.80 -16.51
C GLU A 160 7.10 4.60 -15.40
N PRO A 161 7.23 5.00 -14.11
CA PRO A 161 6.24 4.71 -13.06
C PRO A 161 5.32 5.91 -12.77
N TRP A 162 5.84 7.15 -12.74
CA TRP A 162 5.06 8.35 -12.46
C TRP A 162 3.96 8.60 -13.50
N LEU A 163 4.21 8.27 -14.77
CA LEU A 163 3.20 8.36 -15.83
C LEU A 163 2.05 7.38 -15.59
N VAL A 164 2.36 6.17 -15.13
CA VAL A 164 1.35 5.14 -14.87
C VAL A 164 0.52 5.49 -13.65
N ILE A 165 1.15 5.94 -12.57
CA ILE A 165 0.44 6.35 -11.34
C ILE A 165 -0.29 7.68 -11.53
N GLY A 166 0.32 8.62 -12.25
CA GLY A 166 -0.35 9.84 -12.69
C GLY A 166 -1.57 9.51 -13.56
N ALA A 167 -1.46 8.54 -14.47
CA ALA A 167 -2.58 8.08 -15.28
C ALA A 167 -3.68 7.41 -14.45
N THR A 168 -3.37 6.63 -13.40
CA THR A 168 -4.42 6.08 -12.52
C THR A 168 -5.14 7.18 -11.74
N MET A 169 -4.42 8.19 -11.27
CA MET A 169 -5.01 9.34 -10.60
C MET A 169 -5.89 10.15 -11.55
N VAL A 170 -5.43 10.41 -12.77
CA VAL A 170 -6.19 11.10 -13.82
C VAL A 170 -7.41 10.29 -14.23
N ALA A 171 -7.30 8.96 -14.37
CA ALA A 171 -8.45 8.09 -14.60
C ALA A 171 -9.47 8.21 -13.47
N GLY A 172 -9.01 8.24 -12.22
CA GLY A 172 -9.85 8.54 -11.05
C GLY A 172 -10.58 9.88 -11.20
N VAL A 173 -9.87 10.95 -11.57
CA VAL A 173 -10.44 12.30 -11.79
C VAL A 173 -11.54 12.28 -12.86
N VAL A 174 -11.29 11.63 -13.99
CA VAL A 174 -12.28 11.54 -15.09
C VAL A 174 -13.51 10.76 -14.65
N LEU A 175 -13.33 9.62 -13.98
CA LEU A 175 -14.43 8.78 -13.50
C LEU A 175 -15.22 9.44 -12.35
N GLY A 176 -14.55 10.19 -11.47
CA GLY A 176 -15.22 10.90 -10.38
C GLY A 176 -16.05 12.08 -10.87
N TYR A 177 -15.55 12.83 -11.87
CA TYR A 177 -16.33 13.86 -12.54
C TYR A 177 -17.54 13.27 -13.29
N ALA A 178 -17.36 12.17 -14.02
CA ALA A 178 -18.49 11.47 -14.63
C ALA A 178 -19.50 11.02 -13.55
N PHE A 179 -19.04 10.35 -12.50
CA PHE A 179 -19.89 9.85 -11.43
C PHE A 179 -20.78 10.94 -10.81
N ILE A 180 -20.19 12.07 -10.38
CA ILE A 180 -20.95 13.10 -9.67
C ILE A 180 -22.00 13.78 -10.57
N THR A 181 -21.71 13.95 -11.86
CA THR A 181 -22.66 14.53 -12.82
C THR A 181 -23.88 13.64 -13.03
N PHE A 182 -23.71 12.31 -13.10
CA PHE A 182 -24.83 11.37 -13.23
C PHE A 182 -25.54 11.12 -11.90
N ALA A 183 -24.79 10.94 -10.81
CA ALA A 183 -25.33 10.64 -9.49
C ALA A 183 -26.22 11.77 -8.95
N GLY A 184 -25.78 13.02 -9.10
CA GLY A 184 -26.55 14.20 -8.65
C GLY A 184 -27.91 14.31 -9.36
N GLY A 185 -27.94 14.12 -10.67
CA GLY A 185 -29.18 14.13 -11.45
C GLY A 185 -30.14 13.00 -11.08
N ALA A 186 -29.62 11.78 -10.89
CA ALA A 186 -30.43 10.62 -10.54
C ALA A 186 -31.12 10.77 -9.17
N VAL A 187 -30.40 11.25 -8.16
CA VAL A 187 -30.96 11.48 -6.81
C VAL A 187 -31.96 12.65 -6.83
N ALA A 188 -31.65 13.73 -7.56
CA ALA A 188 -32.57 14.86 -7.68
C ALA A 188 -33.91 14.44 -8.32
N HIS A 189 -33.87 13.61 -9.37
CA HIS A 189 -35.08 13.12 -10.03
C HIS A 189 -35.99 12.34 -9.07
N LEU A 190 -35.44 11.38 -8.30
CA LEU A 190 -36.24 10.58 -7.35
C LEU A 190 -36.82 11.41 -6.21
N ASN A 191 -36.09 12.42 -5.74
CA ASN A 191 -36.60 13.35 -4.73
C ASN A 191 -37.76 14.19 -5.27
N LEU A 192 -37.71 14.62 -6.53
CA LEU A 192 -38.79 15.38 -7.17
C LEU A 192 -40.04 14.52 -7.40
N THR A 193 -39.90 13.24 -7.70
CA THR A 193 -41.04 12.30 -7.85
C THR A 193 -41.63 11.85 -6.52
N GLY A 194 -41.04 12.24 -5.37
CA GLY A 194 -41.51 11.87 -4.04
C GLY A 194 -41.18 10.44 -3.60
N ASP A 195 -40.32 9.74 -4.36
CA ASP A 195 -39.99 8.34 -4.13
C ASP A 195 -38.81 8.21 -3.15
N ARG A 196 -39.11 8.43 -1.87
CA ARG A 196 -38.11 8.48 -0.79
C ARG A 196 -37.43 7.13 -0.53
N GLU A 197 -38.14 6.02 -0.71
CA GLU A 197 -37.58 4.68 -0.50
C GLU A 197 -36.49 4.38 -1.54
N ASN A 198 -36.79 4.61 -2.82
CA ASN A 198 -35.81 4.40 -3.89
C ASN A 198 -34.68 5.44 -3.83
N ALA A 199 -34.96 6.68 -3.41
CA ALA A 199 -33.91 7.67 -3.18
C ALA A 199 -32.95 7.23 -2.07
N PHE A 200 -33.46 6.66 -0.97
CA PHE A 200 -32.65 6.13 0.12
C PHE A 200 -31.80 4.94 -0.32
N VAL A 201 -32.38 3.96 -1.03
CA VAL A 201 -31.63 2.80 -1.55
C VAL A 201 -30.57 3.23 -2.57
N LEU A 202 -30.91 4.16 -3.47
CA LEU A 202 -29.97 4.69 -4.45
C LEU A 202 -28.81 5.40 -3.76
N ALA A 203 -29.09 6.34 -2.85
CA ALA A 203 -28.08 7.16 -2.20
C ALA A 203 -27.26 6.41 -1.15
N GLY A 204 -27.91 5.56 -0.35
CA GLY A 204 -27.29 4.84 0.76
C GLY A 204 -26.57 3.55 0.36
N VAL A 205 -26.99 2.90 -0.74
CA VAL A 205 -26.46 1.57 -1.12
C VAL A 205 -25.85 1.58 -2.51
N ALA A 206 -26.63 1.93 -3.55
CA ALA A 206 -26.17 1.78 -4.93
C ALA A 206 -25.04 2.75 -5.30
N LEU A 207 -25.15 4.03 -4.93
CA LEU A 207 -24.13 5.03 -5.23
C LEU A 207 -22.77 4.73 -4.60
N PRO A 208 -22.66 4.36 -3.30
CA PRO A 208 -21.38 3.95 -2.71
C PRO A 208 -20.74 2.74 -3.42
N ILE A 209 -21.55 1.74 -3.78
CA ILE A 209 -21.06 0.54 -4.50
C ILE A 209 -20.52 0.93 -5.89
N VAL A 210 -21.26 1.76 -6.62
CA VAL A 210 -20.85 2.23 -7.95
C VAL A 210 -19.60 3.10 -7.86
N ALA A 211 -19.53 4.01 -6.88
CA ALA A 211 -18.34 4.83 -6.62
C ALA A 211 -17.11 3.95 -6.36
N GLN A 212 -17.24 2.94 -5.50
CA GLN A 212 -16.14 2.01 -5.20
C GLN A 212 -15.69 1.21 -6.42
N ALA A 213 -16.64 0.76 -7.25
CA ALA A 213 -16.33 0.05 -8.49
C ALA A 213 -15.57 0.96 -9.49
N LEU A 214 -15.99 2.22 -9.62
CA LEU A 214 -15.33 3.22 -10.47
C LEU A 214 -13.92 3.55 -9.95
N MET A 215 -13.74 3.72 -8.64
CA MET A 215 -12.43 3.94 -8.02
C MET A 215 -11.47 2.77 -8.29
N LEU A 216 -11.98 1.53 -8.36
CA LEU A 216 -11.19 0.33 -8.66
C LEU A 216 -10.90 0.12 -10.14
N ALA A 217 -11.63 0.78 -11.05
CA ALA A 217 -11.49 0.56 -12.48
C ALA A 217 -10.06 0.86 -12.99
N GLY A 218 -9.47 1.97 -12.56
CA GLY A 218 -8.10 2.35 -12.93
C GLY A 218 -7.04 1.32 -12.52
N PRO A 219 -6.95 0.95 -11.23
CA PRO A 219 -6.05 -0.10 -10.77
C PRO A 219 -6.31 -1.43 -11.46
N LEU A 220 -7.57 -1.87 -11.56
CA LEU A 220 -7.89 -3.17 -12.17
C LEU A 220 -7.53 -3.22 -13.65
N PHE A 221 -7.65 -2.10 -14.37
CA PHE A 221 -7.17 -1.98 -15.75
C PHE A 221 -5.65 -2.23 -15.85
N LEU A 222 -4.86 -1.64 -14.95
CA LEU A 222 -3.41 -1.93 -14.87
C LEU A 222 -3.10 -3.36 -14.46
N PHE A 223 -3.91 -3.93 -13.55
CA PHE A 223 -3.78 -5.34 -13.16
C PHE A 223 -3.92 -6.27 -14.37
N LEU A 224 -4.87 -5.98 -15.26
CA LEU A 224 -5.12 -6.78 -16.46
C LEU A 224 -4.01 -6.61 -17.51
N LEU A 225 -3.44 -5.41 -17.65
CA LEU A 225 -2.41 -5.10 -18.64
C LEU A 225 -0.99 -5.50 -18.21
N GLY A 226 -0.71 -5.57 -16.90
CA GLY A 226 0.65 -5.60 -16.39
C GLY A 226 1.19 -6.99 -16.02
N GLY A 227 2.34 -7.37 -16.60
CA GLY A 227 3.24 -8.40 -16.08
C GLY A 227 4.35 -7.86 -15.15
N ARG A 228 4.52 -6.53 -15.09
CA ARG A 228 5.67 -5.83 -14.47
C ARG A 228 5.46 -5.44 -13.00
N PHE A 229 4.23 -5.10 -12.60
CA PHE A 229 3.89 -4.66 -11.24
C PHE A 229 3.25 -5.80 -10.44
N ARG A 230 4.07 -6.59 -9.74
CA ARG A 230 3.62 -7.81 -9.05
C ARG A 230 3.56 -7.67 -7.53
N GLU A 231 4.15 -6.63 -6.96
CA GLU A 231 4.24 -6.46 -5.51
C GLU A 231 2.85 -6.07 -4.95
N PRO A 232 2.41 -6.62 -3.80
CA PRO A 232 1.14 -6.24 -3.17
C PRO A 232 1.03 -4.74 -2.86
N LEU A 233 2.16 -4.11 -2.54
CA LEU A 233 2.23 -2.67 -2.27
C LEU A 233 1.99 -1.82 -3.52
N ASP A 234 2.34 -2.30 -4.72
CA ASP A 234 2.03 -1.60 -5.96
C ASP A 234 0.50 -1.46 -6.10
N GLY A 235 -0.25 -2.54 -5.85
CA GLY A 235 -1.72 -2.52 -5.85
C GLY A 235 -2.32 -1.51 -4.86
N LEU A 236 -1.75 -1.43 -3.65
CA LEU A 236 -2.14 -0.42 -2.66
C LEU A 236 -1.98 1.01 -3.20
N THR A 237 -0.81 1.30 -3.79
CA THR A 237 -0.51 2.65 -4.29
C THR A 237 -1.39 3.05 -5.48
N PHE A 238 -1.65 2.15 -6.43
CA PHE A 238 -2.56 2.43 -7.53
C PHE A 238 -4.00 2.66 -7.04
N GLY A 239 -4.45 1.84 -6.08
CA GLY A 239 -5.77 1.97 -5.46
C GLY A 239 -5.96 3.31 -4.74
N ALA A 240 -5.00 3.72 -3.92
CA ALA A 240 -5.03 5.01 -3.23
C ALA A 240 -5.00 6.18 -4.24
N ALA A 241 -4.13 6.12 -5.26
CA ALA A 241 -4.03 7.18 -6.29
C ALA A 241 -5.36 7.41 -7.01
N SER A 242 -5.99 6.32 -7.48
CA SER A 242 -7.27 6.37 -8.20
C SER A 242 -8.39 6.92 -7.33
N ALA A 243 -8.51 6.46 -6.09
CA ALA A 243 -9.54 6.92 -5.16
C ALA A 243 -9.35 8.38 -4.72
N LEU A 244 -8.11 8.84 -4.54
CA LEU A 244 -7.82 10.25 -4.25
C LEU A 244 -8.16 11.15 -5.44
N GLY A 245 -7.83 10.74 -6.68
CA GLY A 245 -8.22 11.46 -7.89
C GLY A 245 -9.73 11.52 -8.08
N PHE A 246 -10.42 10.39 -7.88
CA PHE A 246 -11.87 10.33 -7.91
C PHE A 246 -12.48 11.28 -6.89
N THR A 247 -12.06 11.17 -5.62
CA THR A 247 -12.63 11.98 -4.54
C THR A 247 -12.35 13.47 -4.74
N LEU A 248 -11.15 13.83 -5.22
CA LEU A 248 -10.79 15.21 -5.56
C LEU A 248 -11.80 15.78 -6.57
N SER A 249 -12.02 15.08 -7.69
CA SER A 249 -12.92 15.56 -8.74
C SER A 249 -14.39 15.60 -8.31
N SER A 250 -14.87 14.57 -7.61
CA SER A 250 -16.26 14.50 -7.17
C SER A 250 -16.57 15.55 -6.11
N SER A 251 -15.65 15.76 -5.15
CA SER A 251 -15.80 16.79 -4.12
C SER A 251 -15.71 18.19 -4.74
N LEU A 252 -14.75 18.43 -5.64
CA LEU A 252 -14.61 19.75 -6.28
C LEU A 252 -15.86 20.11 -7.11
N ALA A 253 -16.43 19.16 -7.84
CA ALA A 253 -17.68 19.36 -8.58
C ALA A 253 -18.88 19.59 -7.64
N ALA A 254 -18.96 18.85 -6.52
CA ALA A 254 -20.02 19.04 -5.54
C ALA A 254 -19.96 20.42 -4.85
N PHE A 255 -18.75 20.94 -4.59
CA PHE A 255 -18.54 22.25 -4.00
C PHE A 255 -18.43 23.40 -5.02
N TRP A 256 -18.50 23.10 -6.32
CA TRP A 256 -18.36 24.09 -7.37
C TRP A 256 -19.30 25.31 -7.23
N PRO A 257 -20.58 25.14 -6.85
CA PRO A 257 -21.47 26.29 -6.63
C PRO A 257 -21.03 27.18 -5.47
N LEU A 258 -20.42 26.61 -4.42
CA LEU A 258 -19.89 27.38 -3.28
C LEU A 258 -18.63 28.15 -3.66
N ILE A 259 -17.80 27.58 -4.53
CA ILE A 259 -16.55 28.20 -5.00
C ILE A 259 -16.85 29.42 -5.90
N ASN A 260 -17.91 29.33 -6.71
CA ASN A 260 -18.35 30.44 -7.57
C ASN A 260 -19.29 31.43 -6.87
N GLY A 261 -19.69 31.13 -5.63
CA GLY A 261 -20.56 31.98 -4.81
C GLY A 261 -19.81 33.10 -4.08
N PRO A 262 -20.49 33.82 -3.17
CA PRO A 262 -19.87 34.84 -2.34
C PRO A 262 -18.72 34.28 -1.50
N LEU A 263 -17.61 35.02 -1.41
CA LEU A 263 -16.39 34.61 -0.69
C LEU A 263 -16.58 34.47 0.83
N VAL A 264 -17.58 35.16 1.39
CA VAL A 264 -17.92 35.16 2.82
C VAL A 264 -19.29 34.50 2.99
N ALA A 265 -19.34 33.39 3.72
CA ALA A 265 -20.59 32.71 4.05
C ALA A 265 -21.05 33.07 5.47
N THR A 266 -22.36 33.06 5.68
CA THR A 266 -22.98 33.21 7.00
C THR A 266 -23.10 31.85 7.68
N GLY A 267 -22.63 31.71 8.92
CA GLY A 267 -22.76 30.47 9.70
C GLY A 267 -21.76 30.38 10.85
N ALA A 268 -21.95 29.42 11.75
CA ALA A 268 -21.01 29.18 12.84
C ALA A 268 -19.68 28.60 12.29
N PRO A 269 -18.52 29.10 12.72
CA PRO A 269 -17.22 28.66 12.22
C PRO A 269 -16.95 27.17 12.52
N LEU A 270 -17.49 26.66 13.62
CA LEU A 270 -17.39 25.25 14.01
C LEU A 270 -18.05 24.32 12.97
N ASP A 271 -19.27 24.62 12.54
CA ASP A 271 -20.01 23.79 11.57
C ASP A 271 -19.28 23.70 10.23
N TRP A 272 -18.73 24.82 9.78
CA TRP A 272 -17.93 24.86 8.56
C TRP A 272 -16.64 24.06 8.69
N SER A 273 -15.94 24.16 9.82
CA SER A 273 -14.74 23.36 10.06
C SER A 273 -15.03 21.86 10.04
N LEU A 274 -16.15 21.43 10.62
CA LEU A 274 -16.59 20.03 10.63
C LEU A 274 -16.96 19.54 9.23
N ARG A 275 -17.68 20.35 8.43
CA ARG A 275 -18.01 20.04 7.03
C ARG A 275 -16.75 19.91 6.17
N LEU A 276 -15.78 20.80 6.35
CA LEU A 276 -14.49 20.76 5.62
C LEU A 276 -13.66 19.54 6.00
N LEU A 277 -13.58 19.23 7.30
CA LEU A 277 -12.90 18.01 7.79
C LEU A 277 -13.55 16.76 7.20
N GLN A 278 -14.88 16.69 7.22
CA GLN A 278 -15.66 15.59 6.68
C GLN A 278 -15.40 15.42 5.18
N ALA A 279 -15.66 16.44 4.39
CA ALA A 279 -15.70 16.32 2.94
C ALA A 279 -14.31 16.35 2.28
N GLY A 280 -13.36 17.11 2.84
CA GLY A 280 -12.01 17.22 2.29
C GLY A 280 -11.11 16.06 2.72
N ILE A 281 -11.12 15.72 4.02
CA ILE A 281 -10.13 14.82 4.60
C ILE A 281 -10.71 13.43 4.85
N LEU A 282 -11.80 13.32 5.62
CA LEU A 282 -12.33 12.01 6.04
C LEU A 282 -12.86 11.19 4.87
N VAL A 283 -13.64 11.81 3.95
CA VAL A 283 -14.14 11.12 2.75
C VAL A 283 -12.98 10.63 1.87
N SER A 284 -11.99 11.49 1.60
CA SER A 284 -10.79 11.14 0.84
C SER A 284 -10.02 9.99 1.48
N LEU A 285 -9.87 10.01 2.80
CA LEU A 285 -9.12 9.00 3.55
C LEU A 285 -9.85 7.64 3.57
N VAL A 286 -11.16 7.63 3.76
CA VAL A 286 -11.98 6.40 3.69
C VAL A 286 -11.93 5.82 2.28
N ASN A 287 -12.18 6.63 1.24
CA ASN A 287 -12.17 6.17 -0.15
C ASN A 287 -10.79 5.64 -0.57
N ALA A 288 -9.72 6.36 -0.21
CA ALA A 288 -8.35 5.92 -0.46
C ALA A 288 -8.05 4.60 0.24
N SER A 289 -8.40 4.47 1.52
CA SER A 289 -8.08 3.28 2.32
C SER A 289 -8.88 2.05 1.87
N THR A 290 -10.17 2.19 1.59
CA THR A 290 -11.05 1.10 1.12
C THR A 290 -10.67 0.61 -0.27
N THR A 291 -10.35 1.52 -1.19
CA THR A 291 -9.90 1.15 -2.54
C THR A 291 -8.50 0.55 -2.52
N ALA A 292 -7.58 1.13 -1.76
CA ALA A 292 -6.24 0.58 -1.53
C ALA A 292 -6.29 -0.83 -0.95
N LEU A 293 -7.19 -1.08 0.00
CA LEU A 293 -7.40 -2.38 0.62
C LEU A 293 -7.81 -3.45 -0.39
N ILE A 294 -8.82 -3.16 -1.21
CA ILE A 294 -9.29 -4.10 -2.24
C ILE A 294 -8.17 -4.35 -3.25
N ALA A 295 -7.55 -3.29 -3.77
CA ALA A 295 -6.48 -3.41 -4.75
C ALA A 295 -5.28 -4.21 -4.20
N ALA A 296 -4.81 -3.92 -2.98
CA ALA A 296 -3.75 -4.68 -2.32
C ALA A 296 -4.11 -6.17 -2.18
N SER A 297 -5.35 -6.48 -1.79
CA SER A 297 -5.81 -7.88 -1.63
C SER A 297 -5.87 -8.67 -2.95
N VAL A 298 -6.20 -8.00 -4.06
CA VAL A 298 -6.22 -8.57 -5.41
C VAL A 298 -4.80 -8.85 -5.90
N TRP A 299 -3.87 -7.90 -5.71
CA TRP A 299 -2.46 -8.11 -6.03
C TRP A 299 -1.83 -9.22 -5.19
N LEU A 300 -2.10 -9.24 -3.89
CA LEU A 300 -1.63 -10.30 -3.00
C LEU A 300 -2.10 -11.68 -3.47
N HIS A 301 -3.34 -11.79 -3.97
CA HIS A 301 -3.86 -13.04 -4.52
C HIS A 301 -3.14 -13.49 -5.79
N ARG A 302 -2.70 -12.56 -6.64
CA ARG A 302 -1.89 -12.88 -7.83
C ARG A 302 -0.45 -13.25 -7.48
N TYR A 303 0.14 -12.58 -6.49
CA TYR A 303 1.52 -12.79 -6.07
C TYR A 303 1.70 -14.16 -5.36
N ASN A 304 0.80 -14.51 -4.44
CA ASN A 304 0.99 -15.66 -3.59
C ASN A 304 0.53 -16.98 -4.25
N ARG A 305 1.48 -17.71 -4.87
CA ARG A 305 1.24 -19.05 -5.45
C ARG A 305 0.97 -20.16 -4.41
N ARG A 306 1.25 -19.94 -3.12
CA ARG A 306 1.00 -20.92 -2.05
C ARG A 306 -0.28 -20.57 -1.28
N ARG A 307 -1.43 -21.07 -1.77
CA ARG A 307 -2.77 -20.86 -1.17
C ARG A 307 -2.92 -21.38 0.28
N ALA A 308 -2.04 -22.25 0.75
CA ALA A 308 -2.27 -23.14 1.90
C ALA A 308 -2.06 -22.54 3.32
N GLY A 309 -1.97 -21.22 3.49
CA GLY A 309 -1.72 -20.66 4.84
C GLY A 309 -2.15 -19.21 5.02
N ARG A 310 -3.11 -18.73 4.24
CA ARG A 310 -3.50 -17.31 4.23
C ARG A 310 -4.52 -17.02 5.34
N PRO A 311 -4.27 -16.04 6.23
CA PRO A 311 -5.27 -15.63 7.20
C PRO A 311 -6.48 -15.05 6.48
N TRP A 312 -7.69 -15.45 6.92
CA TRP A 312 -8.97 -15.03 6.31
C TRP A 312 -9.13 -13.50 6.21
N ALA A 313 -8.51 -12.77 7.15
CA ALA A 313 -8.46 -11.32 7.17
C ALA A 313 -7.77 -10.68 5.95
N SER A 314 -6.92 -11.40 5.21
CA SER A 314 -6.29 -10.90 3.98
C SER A 314 -6.96 -11.42 2.71
N SER A 315 -8.12 -12.09 2.83
CA SER A 315 -8.88 -12.61 1.68
C SER A 315 -9.49 -11.46 0.86
N ILE A 316 -9.65 -11.67 -0.45
CA ILE A 316 -10.33 -10.67 -1.33
C ILE A 316 -11.76 -10.44 -0.84
N LEU A 317 -12.45 -11.51 -0.42
CA LEU A 317 -13.82 -11.42 0.07
C LEU A 317 -13.89 -10.59 1.36
N ALA A 318 -12.98 -10.79 2.32
CA ALA A 318 -12.94 -9.98 3.53
C ALA A 318 -12.65 -8.49 3.20
N ALA A 319 -11.71 -8.23 2.29
CA ALA A 319 -11.43 -6.87 1.82
C ALA A 319 -12.65 -6.20 1.16
N LEU A 320 -13.37 -6.91 0.30
CA LEU A 320 -14.60 -6.42 -0.34
C LEU A 320 -15.70 -6.14 0.67
N VAL A 321 -15.95 -7.07 1.60
CA VAL A 321 -16.98 -6.92 2.64
C VAL A 321 -16.68 -5.73 3.54
N VAL A 322 -15.44 -5.58 4.00
CA VAL A 322 -15.05 -4.46 4.86
C VAL A 322 -15.13 -3.13 4.10
N ALA A 323 -14.59 -3.05 2.89
CA ALA A 323 -14.58 -1.83 2.11
C ALA A 323 -15.99 -1.37 1.71
N ILE A 324 -16.74 -2.22 1.00
CA ILE A 324 -18.10 -1.90 0.54
C ILE A 324 -19.03 -1.73 1.75
N GLY A 325 -18.93 -2.62 2.75
CA GLY A 325 -19.72 -2.53 3.97
C GLY A 325 -19.49 -1.22 4.72
N SER A 326 -18.24 -0.76 4.82
CA SER A 326 -17.93 0.54 5.47
C SER A 326 -18.51 1.72 4.70
N GLN A 327 -18.51 1.71 3.37
CA GLN A 327 -19.04 2.81 2.56
C GLN A 327 -20.56 2.87 2.58
N VAL A 328 -21.22 1.72 2.45
CA VAL A 328 -22.69 1.61 2.57
C VAL A 328 -23.14 1.99 3.97
N LEU A 329 -22.43 1.53 5.01
CA LEU A 329 -22.72 1.93 6.39
C LEU A 329 -22.57 3.44 6.59
N LEU A 330 -21.50 4.05 6.11
CA LEU A 330 -21.30 5.50 6.25
C LEU A 330 -22.34 6.31 5.46
N ALA A 331 -22.67 5.90 4.24
CA ALA A 331 -23.69 6.57 3.43
C ALA A 331 -25.10 6.45 4.04
N THR A 332 -25.45 5.28 4.60
CA THR A 332 -26.72 5.11 5.31
C THR A 332 -26.76 5.91 6.62
N LEU A 333 -25.65 5.98 7.36
CA LEU A 333 -25.54 6.81 8.56
C LEU A 333 -25.67 8.30 8.25
N ASP A 334 -25.14 8.78 7.12
CA ASP A 334 -25.33 10.17 6.67
C ASP A 334 -26.79 10.55 6.45
N LEU A 335 -27.59 9.60 5.97
CA LEU A 335 -29.01 9.81 5.72
C LEU A 335 -29.85 9.68 7.01
N ALA A 336 -29.41 8.82 7.94
CA ALA A 336 -30.14 8.54 9.17
C ALA A 336 -29.86 9.54 10.31
N LEU A 337 -28.66 10.11 10.36
CA LEU A 337 -28.22 11.00 11.43
C LEU A 337 -28.46 12.48 11.07
N PRO A 338 -29.28 13.22 11.83
CA PRO A 338 -29.50 14.65 11.58
C PRO A 338 -28.38 15.54 12.11
N ASP A 339 -27.59 15.05 13.07
CA ASP A 339 -26.57 15.82 13.78
C ASP A 339 -25.19 15.69 13.11
N LEU A 340 -24.59 16.83 12.76
CA LEU A 340 -23.29 16.91 12.09
C LEU A 340 -22.17 16.34 12.95
N VAL A 341 -22.19 16.57 14.27
CA VAL A 341 -21.13 16.09 15.18
C VAL A 341 -21.11 14.56 15.19
N THR A 342 -22.28 13.93 15.29
CA THR A 342 -22.42 12.47 15.27
C THR A 342 -21.99 11.87 13.92
N VAL A 343 -22.32 12.54 12.80
CA VAL A 343 -21.90 12.15 11.45
C VAL A 343 -20.39 12.22 11.26
N VAL A 344 -19.74 13.25 11.80
CA VAL A 344 -18.28 13.39 11.76
C VAL A 344 -17.63 12.34 12.66
N ALA A 345 -18.14 12.15 13.87
CA ALA A 345 -17.61 11.17 14.82
C ALA A 345 -17.67 9.73 14.27
N SER A 346 -18.77 9.35 13.63
CA SER A 346 -18.91 8.01 13.02
C SER A 346 -17.90 7.82 11.87
N ARG A 347 -17.65 8.85 11.05
CA ARG A 347 -16.61 8.81 10.03
C ARG A 347 -15.20 8.72 10.59
N VAL A 348 -14.88 9.46 11.65
CA VAL A 348 -13.57 9.36 12.31
C VAL A 348 -13.35 7.93 12.79
N LEU A 349 -14.35 7.34 13.46
CA LEU A 349 -14.27 5.96 13.92
C LEU A 349 -14.08 4.97 12.78
N ALA A 350 -14.86 5.10 11.71
CA ALA A 350 -14.73 4.24 10.52
C ALA A 350 -13.36 4.40 9.85
N THR A 351 -12.86 5.63 9.75
CA THR A 351 -11.52 5.93 9.21
C THR A 351 -10.44 5.21 10.01
N VAL A 352 -10.48 5.32 11.35
CA VAL A 352 -9.54 4.63 12.23
C VAL A 352 -9.62 3.12 12.06
N ALA A 353 -10.84 2.55 12.04
CA ALA A 353 -11.05 1.12 11.87
C ALA A 353 -10.51 0.59 10.52
N VAL A 354 -10.81 1.30 9.42
CA VAL A 354 -10.34 0.92 8.07
C VAL A 354 -8.83 1.06 7.98
N LEU A 355 -8.21 2.11 8.54
CA LEU A 355 -6.75 2.26 8.55
C LEU A 355 -6.07 1.12 9.32
N LEU A 356 -6.58 0.76 10.49
CA LEU A 356 -6.06 -0.39 11.25
C LEU A 356 -6.17 -1.70 10.46
N TYR A 357 -7.26 -1.88 9.73
CA TYR A 357 -7.45 -3.06 8.89
C TYR A 357 -6.52 -3.08 7.67
N VAL A 358 -6.35 -1.94 6.98
CA VAL A 358 -5.36 -1.79 5.91
C VAL A 358 -3.97 -2.13 6.42
N ARG A 359 -3.60 -1.62 7.60
CA ARG A 359 -2.31 -1.89 8.23
C ARG A 359 -2.11 -3.38 8.54
N LEU A 360 -3.14 -4.06 9.05
CA LEU A 360 -3.12 -5.51 9.24
C LEU A 360 -2.90 -6.26 7.91
N VAL A 361 -3.60 -5.87 6.85
CA VAL A 361 -3.47 -6.51 5.53
C VAL A 361 -2.08 -6.26 4.94
N ILE A 362 -1.53 -5.05 5.05
CA ILE A 362 -0.15 -4.74 4.63
C ILE A 362 0.84 -5.61 5.41
N HIS A 363 0.65 -5.75 6.72
CA HIS A 363 1.52 -6.57 7.55
C HIS A 363 1.57 -8.02 7.07
N GLU A 364 0.40 -8.62 6.88
CA GLU A 364 0.27 -10.01 6.39
C GLU A 364 0.78 -10.16 4.96
N ALA A 365 0.56 -9.16 4.10
CA ALA A 365 1.05 -9.14 2.72
C ALA A 365 2.58 -9.16 2.67
N LEU A 366 3.24 -8.33 3.48
CA LEU A 366 4.70 -8.28 3.57
C LEU A 366 5.28 -9.58 4.15
N LEU A 367 4.63 -10.18 5.15
CA LEU A 367 5.04 -11.48 5.69
C LEU A 367 4.87 -12.62 4.68
N ALA A 368 3.90 -12.52 3.76
CA ALA A 368 3.72 -13.49 2.69
C ALA A 368 4.78 -13.39 1.58
N GLU A 369 5.43 -12.23 1.44
CA GLU A 369 6.48 -11.97 0.45
C GLU A 369 7.83 -12.64 0.81
N GLY A 370 8.01 -13.00 2.09
CA GLY A 370 9.20 -13.63 2.70
C GLY A 370 9.61 -15.03 2.24
N ALA A 371 9.22 -15.50 1.05
CA ALA A 371 9.38 -16.90 0.65
C ALA A 371 10.61 -17.18 -0.25
N GLU A 372 11.36 -16.17 -0.67
CA GLU A 372 12.57 -16.36 -1.49
C GLU A 372 13.83 -16.41 -0.60
N HIS A 373 14.71 -17.39 -0.87
CA HIS A 373 15.82 -17.79 -0.01
C HIS A 373 17.16 -17.49 -0.67
N GLU A 374 17.56 -16.22 -0.67
CA GLU A 374 18.90 -15.82 -1.07
C GLU A 374 19.48 -14.88 0.00
N ILE A 375 20.62 -15.26 0.57
CA ILE A 375 21.44 -14.38 1.42
C ILE A 375 22.34 -13.61 0.47
N GLY A 376 21.99 -12.35 0.23
CA GLY A 376 22.78 -11.43 -0.58
C GLY A 376 23.92 -10.78 0.21
N PRO A 377 24.70 -9.91 -0.46
CA PRO A 377 25.83 -9.21 0.16
C PRO A 377 25.38 -8.31 1.32
N ASP A 378 26.30 -8.01 2.23
CA ASP A 378 26.04 -7.08 3.32
C ASP A 378 25.76 -5.68 2.78
N GLY A 379 24.72 -5.04 3.32
CA GLY A 379 24.33 -3.68 2.95
C GLY A 379 23.61 -2.96 4.07
N PRO A 380 23.61 -1.61 4.06
CA PRO A 380 22.91 -0.84 5.07
C PRO A 380 21.39 -1.10 4.99
N CYS A 381 20.77 -1.25 6.15
CA CYS A 381 19.31 -1.22 6.25
C CYS A 381 18.80 0.23 6.09
N PRO A 382 17.83 0.51 5.21
CA PRO A 382 17.27 1.86 5.08
C PRO A 382 16.49 2.30 6.32
N GLU A 383 16.07 1.34 7.16
CA GLU A 383 15.28 1.60 8.35
C GLU A 383 16.14 1.76 9.60
N CYS A 384 17.03 0.80 9.91
CA CYS A 384 17.87 0.86 11.11
C CYS A 384 19.33 1.27 10.86
N HIS A 385 19.73 1.50 9.61
CA HIS A 385 21.07 1.89 9.18
C HIS A 385 22.22 0.95 9.59
N ARG A 386 21.92 -0.21 10.18
CA ARG A 386 22.91 -1.25 10.43
C ARG A 386 23.25 -1.96 9.12
N VAL A 387 24.54 -2.27 8.94
CA VAL A 387 25.03 -3.15 7.88
C VAL A 387 24.66 -4.57 8.26
N VAL A 388 23.84 -5.22 7.43
CA VAL A 388 23.36 -6.58 7.64
C VAL A 388 23.32 -7.33 6.31
N PRO A 389 23.34 -8.68 6.32
CA PRO A 389 23.18 -9.46 5.10
C PRO A 389 21.87 -9.11 4.40
N ALA A 390 21.93 -8.89 3.08
CA ALA A 390 20.75 -8.60 2.29
C ALA A 390 19.84 -9.83 2.25
N MET A 391 18.71 -9.73 2.93
CA MET A 391 17.63 -10.73 2.91
C MET A 391 16.29 -10.02 2.85
N THR A 392 15.21 -10.75 2.63
CA THR A 392 13.85 -10.22 2.50
C THR A 392 13.41 -9.39 3.71
N PHE A 393 13.88 -9.76 4.91
CA PHE A 393 13.77 -8.96 6.12
C PHE A 393 15.14 -8.63 6.68
N CYS A 394 15.26 -7.46 7.31
CA CYS A 394 16.44 -7.10 8.08
C CYS A 394 16.57 -7.99 9.33
N PRO A 395 17.67 -8.73 9.55
CA PRO A 395 17.87 -9.55 10.76
C PRO A 395 17.90 -8.75 12.06
N ALA A 396 18.33 -7.48 11.98
CA ALA A 396 18.49 -6.62 13.14
C ALA A 396 17.17 -5.98 13.59
N CYS A 397 16.44 -5.31 12.67
CA CYS A 397 15.20 -4.59 13.02
C CYS A 397 13.93 -5.29 12.54
N GLY A 398 14.00 -6.27 11.64
CA GLY A 398 12.83 -6.98 11.12
C GLY A 398 12.07 -6.23 10.02
N ALA A 399 12.55 -5.10 9.52
CA ALA A 399 11.90 -4.37 8.42
C ALA A 399 11.91 -5.20 7.13
N ALA A 400 10.76 -5.28 6.46
CA ALA A 400 10.62 -5.90 5.15
C ALA A 400 11.34 -5.04 4.10
N ARG A 401 12.27 -5.62 3.34
CA ARG A 401 12.96 -4.91 2.25
C ARG A 401 12.00 -4.56 1.10
N ALA A 402 10.91 -5.29 0.94
CA ALA A 402 9.82 -4.93 0.03
C ALA A 402 9.14 -3.61 0.42
N ALA A 403 9.12 -3.25 1.71
CA ALA A 403 8.63 -1.94 2.12
C ALA A 403 9.66 -0.82 1.86
N ALA A 404 10.94 -1.13 1.70
CA ALA A 404 11.95 -0.10 1.40
C ALA A 404 11.81 0.46 -0.02
N PRO A 405 12.29 1.70 -0.26
CA PRO A 405 12.39 2.26 -1.61
C PRO A 405 13.16 1.33 -2.53
N LYS A 406 12.65 1.11 -3.76
CA LYS A 406 13.21 0.15 -4.72
C LYS A 406 14.69 0.45 -5.06
N GLN A 407 15.11 1.72 -5.07
CA GLN A 407 16.50 2.15 -5.33
C GLN A 407 17.51 1.68 -4.27
N GLY A 408 17.07 1.50 -3.02
CA GLY A 408 17.93 1.08 -1.92
C GLY A 408 17.98 -0.43 -1.70
N ARG A 409 17.29 -1.22 -2.55
CA ARG A 409 17.28 -2.68 -2.45
C ARG A 409 18.52 -3.25 -3.14
N PRO A 410 19.38 -4.03 -2.44
CA PRO A 410 20.42 -4.81 -3.09
C PRO A 410 19.76 -5.77 -4.07
N ARG A 411 20.16 -5.76 -5.35
CA ARG A 411 19.70 -6.76 -6.32
C ARG A 411 20.32 -8.11 -5.95
N PRO A 412 19.54 -9.15 -5.64
CA PRO A 412 20.08 -10.49 -5.54
C PRO A 412 20.65 -10.86 -6.92
N GLY A 413 21.97 -11.07 -7.02
CA GLY A 413 22.62 -11.53 -8.26
C GLY A 413 23.36 -10.48 -9.10
N GLY A 414 23.50 -9.24 -8.66
CA GLY A 414 24.40 -8.28 -9.34
C GLY A 414 25.86 -8.52 -8.98
N ALA A 415 26.55 -9.40 -9.72
CA ALA A 415 28.01 -9.31 -9.82
C ALA A 415 28.35 -7.91 -10.38
N ALA A 416 29.27 -7.22 -9.70
CA ALA A 416 29.82 -5.95 -10.14
C ALA A 416 30.53 -6.07 -11.49
#